data_AF-A0A7G8V7C0-F1
#
_entry.id   AF-A0A7G8V7C0-F1
#
_cell.length_a   1.000
_cell.length_b   1.000
_cell.length_c   1.000
_cell.angle_alpha   90.00
_cell.angle_beta   90.00
_cell.angle_gamma   90.00
#
_symmetry.space_group_name_H-M   'P 1'
#
loop_
_entity.id
_entity.type
_entity.pdbx_description
1 polymer ?
#
loop_
_entity_poly.entity_id
_entity_poly.type
_entity_poly.pdbx_seq_one_letter_code
_entity_poly.pdbx_strand_id
1 'polypeptide(L)'
;MHKKCTIQGLLLVSLLALASCHKSELIKAGNDDLTGTGKNWYKNMKKAELSSFSVQNRSYNPGESLSSILGQRKLNGTADDPIPPRPDKVGSYITGRNITAYRGDESQVLFVESFKSNVFVIAPEMGLNIYPGAILDGASIGADVFAPRQLQNISANIRPINLSTSMPISGAKVAQTLMARPSSDNAFVRNALKDLNSINPGKTGAARLQYEMTSFSNYDMLKTLYGYNKNLNLFFYKNGGATVNGTQTINHTTGFVLKFFQQNFTVDVDVPSDNSELFDPTGLDLPAITKGNNPYYVSSVTYGRMGIMSIESNSDSASVYNAVTKQIGILQGLVGVGSSLTDAEQNIINSAEIRYAITGPNGDVTSLRTINSAAGFVQAFTESATYSMDAPGVPISFRLRYLGSDTDVEAPFEINYGPFNKQYARIEYRNSVSGQNGAYYFHTANITIACYPTKDCVPGTEVAPLNFIPFKWNFTSTVSRTSKGDTPAPFVHSYEGTSKNTKKNSTLLIRSSEYQHQQNFSKDDREQYNEDYTLLSGKGYYELPTKYF
;
A
#
# COMPACT_ATOMS: atom_id res chain seq x y z
N MET A 1 52.07 -67.56 -29.58
CA MET A 1 50.75 -67.71 -30.23
C MET A 1 50.37 -66.33 -30.81
N HIS A 2 50.71 -65.98 -32.06
CA HIS A 2 49.91 -66.21 -33.30
C HIS A 2 48.43 -65.79 -33.10
N LYS A 3 47.83 -64.78 -33.76
CA LYS A 3 47.95 -64.16 -35.10
C LYS A 3 47.47 -62.68 -35.03
N LYS A 4 48.19 -61.70 -35.62
CA LYS A 4 47.95 -60.98 -36.92
C LYS A 4 46.59 -60.26 -37.06
N CYS A 5 46.60 -58.92 -37.18
CA CYS A 5 46.34 -58.12 -38.40
C CYS A 5 44.95 -58.34 -39.03
N THR A 6 44.17 -57.32 -39.38
CA THR A 6 44.36 -56.57 -40.65
C THR A 6 43.60 -55.24 -40.64
N ILE A 7 44.28 -54.17 -41.06
CA ILE A 7 43.69 -52.93 -41.60
C ILE A 7 43.47 -53.17 -43.10
N GLN A 8 42.27 -52.89 -43.61
CA GLN A 8 42.07 -52.51 -45.01
C GLN A 8 40.88 -51.58 -45.10
N GLY A 9 41.13 -50.33 -45.52
CA GLY A 9 40.08 -49.42 -45.94
C GLY A 9 39.65 -49.69 -47.38
N LEU A 10 38.44 -49.29 -47.73
CA LEU A 10 38.15 -48.72 -49.04
C LEU A 10 36.91 -47.82 -49.00
N LEU A 11 37.15 -46.64 -49.61
CA LEU A 11 36.30 -45.58 -50.12
C LEU A 11 34.78 -45.76 -50.32
N LEU A 12 34.11 -44.61 -50.09
CA LEU A 12 32.97 -44.00 -50.80
C LEU A 12 31.73 -44.86 -51.12
N VAL A 13 30.58 -44.45 -50.59
CA VAL A 13 29.49 -43.83 -51.38
C VAL A 13 28.61 -42.99 -50.44
N SER A 14 28.42 -41.74 -50.84
CA SER A 14 27.41 -40.76 -50.42
C SER A 14 26.01 -41.33 -50.17
N LEU A 15 25.37 -40.97 -49.06
CA LEU A 15 23.92 -40.77 -49.04
C LEU A 15 23.55 -39.67 -48.04
N LEU A 16 23.54 -38.43 -48.55
CA LEU A 16 22.53 -37.45 -48.13
C LEU A 16 21.16 -38.07 -48.43
N ALA A 17 20.38 -38.35 -47.41
CA ALA A 17 18.92 -38.41 -47.49
C ALA A 17 18.41 -37.38 -46.48
N LEU A 18 18.16 -36.15 -46.90
CA LEU A 18 16.82 -35.70 -47.34
C LEU A 18 15.72 -36.19 -46.37
N ALA A 19 15.62 -35.56 -45.21
CA ALA A 19 14.32 -35.40 -44.56
C ALA A 19 13.56 -34.28 -45.29
N SER A 20 13.20 -34.56 -46.54
CA SER A 20 12.29 -33.78 -47.37
C SER A 20 11.00 -34.58 -47.51
N CYS A 21 9.88 -33.95 -47.15
CA CYS A 21 8.51 -34.36 -47.42
C CYS A 21 8.04 -35.73 -46.90
N HIS A 22 7.35 -35.71 -45.76
CA HIS A 22 5.98 -36.23 -45.73
C HIS A 22 5.04 -35.12 -45.25
N LYS A 23 4.67 -34.26 -46.21
CA LYS A 23 3.73 -33.13 -46.06
C LYS A 23 2.34 -33.49 -46.65
N SER A 24 1.90 -34.75 -46.58
CA SER A 24 0.68 -35.17 -47.30
C SER A 24 -0.23 -36.21 -46.64
N GLU A 25 -0.09 -36.52 -45.34
CA GLU A 25 -1.08 -37.37 -44.64
C GLU A 25 -1.73 -36.73 -43.39
N LEU A 26 -1.57 -35.42 -43.20
CA LEU A 26 -2.39 -34.63 -42.27
C LEU A 26 -3.43 -33.73 -42.99
N ILE A 27 -3.53 -33.83 -44.31
CA ILE A 27 -4.54 -33.12 -45.11
C ILE A 27 -5.73 -34.05 -45.29
N LYS A 28 -6.47 -34.32 -44.21
CA LYS A 28 -7.87 -34.80 -44.21
C LYS A 28 -8.42 -34.95 -42.79
N ALA A 29 -8.34 -33.87 -42.01
CA ALA A 29 -9.27 -33.59 -40.92
C ALA A 29 -9.17 -32.10 -40.54
N GLY A 30 -10.17 -31.32 -40.93
CA GLY A 30 -10.38 -29.95 -40.43
C GLY A 30 -9.73 -28.85 -41.26
N ASN A 31 -10.41 -28.46 -42.33
CA ASN A 31 -10.19 -27.23 -43.07
C ASN A 31 -10.90 -26.06 -42.36
N ASP A 32 -10.58 -25.84 -41.07
CA ASP A 32 -11.09 -24.74 -40.27
C ASP A 32 -9.95 -23.76 -39.95
N ASP A 33 -9.98 -22.63 -40.65
CA ASP A 33 -9.52 -21.31 -40.23
C ASP A 33 -8.01 -21.07 -40.00
N LEU A 34 -7.26 -20.98 -41.10
CA LEU A 34 -5.93 -20.35 -41.15
C LEU A 34 -6.00 -18.82 -41.34
N THR A 35 -7.17 -18.20 -41.13
CA THR A 35 -7.36 -16.75 -41.20
C THR A 35 -8.27 -16.27 -40.07
N GLY A 36 -7.81 -16.39 -38.82
CA GLY A 36 -8.36 -15.58 -37.74
C GLY A 36 -9.16 -16.31 -36.66
N THR A 37 -8.64 -17.36 -36.04
CA THR A 37 -8.89 -17.64 -34.62
C THR A 37 -7.75 -18.47 -34.03
N GLY A 38 -6.82 -17.82 -33.33
CA GLY A 38 -5.98 -18.56 -32.38
C GLY A 38 -6.92 -19.32 -31.43
N LYS A 39 -6.68 -20.61 -31.19
CA LYS A 39 -7.42 -21.38 -30.18
C LYS A 39 -7.43 -20.53 -28.91
N ASN A 40 -8.55 -19.91 -28.58
CA ASN A 40 -8.61 -19.10 -27.37
C ASN A 40 -8.94 -20.05 -26.22
N TRP A 41 -7.94 -20.84 -25.81
CA TRP A 41 -8.04 -21.88 -24.76
C TRP A 41 -8.63 -21.36 -23.45
N TYR A 42 -8.57 -20.04 -23.23
CA TYR A 42 -9.04 -19.35 -22.04
C TYR A 42 -10.40 -18.66 -22.22
N LYS A 43 -11.00 -18.65 -23.43
CA LYS A 43 -12.23 -17.89 -23.76
C LYS A 43 -13.42 -18.22 -22.85
N ASN A 44 -13.51 -19.47 -22.41
CA ASN A 44 -14.62 -19.98 -21.60
C ASN A 44 -14.21 -20.22 -20.13
N MET A 45 -12.98 -19.87 -19.75
CA MET A 45 -12.56 -19.93 -18.35
C MET A 45 -13.08 -18.72 -17.61
N LYS A 46 -13.48 -18.93 -16.37
CA LYS A 46 -13.80 -17.83 -15.47
C LYS A 46 -12.49 -17.09 -15.24
N LYS A 47 -12.46 -15.79 -15.55
CA LYS A 47 -11.45 -14.92 -14.95
C LYS A 47 -11.58 -15.17 -13.45
N ALA A 48 -10.50 -15.58 -12.78
CA ALA A 48 -10.53 -15.63 -11.32
C ALA A 48 -10.80 -14.18 -10.90
N GLU A 49 -12.05 -13.92 -10.52
CA GLU A 49 -12.50 -12.57 -10.27
C GLU A 49 -11.87 -12.16 -8.94
N LEU A 50 -10.84 -11.33 -9.03
CA LEU A 50 -10.53 -10.37 -7.99
C LEU A 50 -11.68 -9.36 -8.02
N SER A 51 -12.77 -9.74 -7.34
CA SER A 51 -14.07 -9.09 -7.38
C SER A 51 -13.96 -7.57 -7.38
N SER A 52 -14.56 -6.90 -8.37
CA SER A 52 -14.77 -5.46 -8.30
C SER A 52 -15.73 -5.12 -7.15
N PHE A 53 -15.34 -4.17 -6.31
CA PHE A 53 -16.18 -3.66 -5.20
C PHE A 53 -17.50 -3.08 -5.73
N SER A 54 -18.66 -3.30 -5.04
CA SER A 54 -19.75 -2.31 -4.81
C SER A 54 -20.13 -2.30 -3.37
N VAL A 55 -20.57 -1.09 -3.03
CA VAL A 55 -21.44 -0.78 -1.94
C VAL A 55 -22.88 -1.06 -2.37
N GLN A 56 -23.44 -2.21 -1.96
CA GLN A 56 -24.88 -2.26 -1.73
C GLN A 56 -25.16 -1.35 -0.52
N ASN A 57 -25.91 -0.26 -0.73
CA ASN A 57 -26.49 0.54 0.34
C ASN A 57 -27.49 -0.34 1.12
N ARG A 58 -26.98 -1.17 2.03
CA ARG A 58 -27.84 -1.95 2.93
C ARG A 58 -28.29 -1.03 4.05
N SER A 59 -29.54 -0.57 3.98
CA SER A 59 -30.22 0.03 5.12
C SER A 59 -30.26 -0.98 6.26
N TYR A 60 -29.81 -0.56 7.44
CA TYR A 60 -29.77 -1.38 8.65
C TYR A 60 -31.19 -1.74 9.12
N ASN A 61 -31.41 -3.02 9.42
CA ASN A 61 -32.59 -3.48 10.15
C ASN A 61 -32.28 -3.47 11.66
N PRO A 62 -33.04 -2.73 12.49
CA PRO A 62 -32.90 -2.72 13.94
C PRO A 62 -33.06 -4.13 14.51
N GLY A 63 -31.96 -4.83 14.77
CA GLY A 63 -31.94 -6.21 15.26
C GLY A 63 -30.79 -7.08 14.77
N GLU A 64 -30.02 -6.66 13.76
CA GLU A 64 -28.83 -7.42 13.32
C GLU A 64 -27.63 -7.19 14.27
N SER A 65 -27.04 -8.28 14.76
CA SER A 65 -25.82 -8.24 15.58
C SER A 65 -24.62 -7.73 14.76
N LEU A 66 -23.76 -6.93 15.37
CA LEU A 66 -22.51 -6.44 14.76
C LEU A 66 -21.63 -7.57 14.20
N SER A 67 -21.62 -8.74 14.85
CA SER A 67 -20.90 -9.93 14.37
C SER A 67 -21.45 -10.48 13.05
N SER A 68 -22.75 -10.31 12.78
CA SER A 68 -23.39 -10.74 11.54
C SER A 68 -23.09 -9.80 10.37
N ILE A 69 -22.91 -8.50 10.64
CA ILE A 69 -22.50 -7.48 9.66
C ILE A 69 -21.06 -7.72 9.21
N LEU A 70 -20.17 -8.10 10.14
CA LEU A 70 -18.77 -8.41 9.88
C LEU A 70 -18.58 -9.78 9.20
N GLY A 71 -19.49 -10.74 9.41
CA GLY A 71 -19.38 -12.12 8.88
C GLY A 71 -20.02 -12.39 7.52
N GLN A 72 -20.82 -11.47 6.95
CA GLN A 72 -21.57 -11.70 5.71
C GLN A 72 -21.44 -10.55 4.70
N ARG A 73 -20.28 -10.37 4.05
CA ARG A 73 -20.19 -9.43 2.91
C ARG A 73 -19.42 -10.02 1.74
N LYS A 74 -20.15 -10.34 0.67
CA LYS A 74 -19.62 -10.64 -0.66
C LYS A 74 -19.49 -9.34 -1.46
N LEU A 75 -18.39 -9.25 -2.20
CA LEU A 75 -17.94 -8.14 -3.03
C LEU A 75 -18.73 -8.09 -4.36
N ASN A 76 -19.28 -6.93 -4.79
CA ASN A 76 -19.88 -6.74 -6.14
C ASN A 76 -20.35 -5.29 -6.50
N GLY A 77 -19.72 -4.49 -7.42
CA GLY A 77 -20.25 -3.39 -8.34
C GLY A 77 -20.14 -1.79 -8.14
N THR A 78 -20.91 -0.98 -8.86
CA THR A 78 -20.69 0.45 -9.30
C THR A 78 -20.23 1.63 -8.39
N ALA A 79 -19.66 2.64 -9.08
CA ALA A 79 -19.03 3.91 -8.64
C ALA A 79 -19.99 5.11 -8.50
N ASP A 80 -19.64 6.08 -7.63
CA ASP A 80 -19.52 7.53 -7.93
C ASP A 80 -19.31 8.37 -6.65
N ASP A 81 -18.17 9.07 -6.56
CA ASP A 81 -18.01 10.52 -6.27
C ASP A 81 -16.52 10.90 -6.05
N PRO A 82 -16.11 12.15 -6.34
CA PRO A 82 -14.70 12.53 -6.47
C PRO A 82 -13.98 12.68 -5.11
N ILE A 83 -12.74 12.19 -5.08
CA ILE A 83 -11.87 12.11 -3.90
C ILE A 83 -11.01 13.39 -3.76
N PRO A 84 -10.96 14.07 -2.60
CA PRO A 84 -9.93 15.08 -2.30
C PRO A 84 -8.58 14.42 -1.94
N PRO A 85 -7.44 15.08 -2.22
CA PRO A 85 -6.12 14.46 -2.23
C PRO A 85 -5.70 13.86 -0.89
N ARG A 86 -5.12 12.66 -0.97
CA ARG A 86 -4.56 11.87 0.14
C ARG A 86 -3.37 12.59 0.81
N PRO A 87 -3.16 12.39 2.13
CA PRO A 87 -1.87 12.65 2.75
C PRO A 87 -0.86 11.61 2.24
N ASP A 88 -0.11 12.03 1.23
CA ASP A 88 1.33 11.83 1.04
C ASP A 88 1.88 10.40 1.21
N LYS A 89 1.78 9.67 0.09
CA LYS A 89 2.61 8.52 -0.36
C LYS A 89 2.65 7.28 0.55
N VAL A 90 1.53 6.57 0.57
CA VAL A 90 1.56 5.10 0.40
C VAL A 90 1.92 4.84 -1.07
N GLY A 91 3.02 4.12 -1.33
CA GLY A 91 3.65 3.95 -2.64
C GLY A 91 2.72 3.98 -3.87
N SER A 92 3.21 4.60 -4.95
CA SER A 92 2.58 4.92 -6.26
C SER A 92 1.69 3.85 -6.93
N TYR A 93 1.59 2.65 -6.37
CA TYR A 93 0.94 1.46 -6.91
C TYR A 93 -0.34 1.06 -6.14
N ILE A 94 -0.71 1.81 -5.10
CA ILE A 94 -1.95 1.60 -4.33
C ILE A 94 -2.89 2.77 -4.54
N THR A 95 -4.01 2.52 -5.19
CA THR A 95 -5.07 3.51 -5.38
C THR A 95 -6.21 3.24 -4.40
N GLY A 96 -6.57 4.26 -3.62
CA GLY A 96 -7.81 4.24 -2.84
C GLY A 96 -8.94 4.67 -3.74
N ARG A 97 -10.09 3.99 -3.64
CA ARG A 97 -11.24 4.38 -4.45
C ARG A 97 -12.43 4.86 -3.64
N ASN A 98 -12.69 4.36 -2.42
CA ASN A 98 -13.89 4.76 -1.67
C ASN A 98 -13.73 4.59 -0.16
N ILE A 99 -14.25 5.55 0.63
CA ILE A 99 -14.49 5.39 2.07
C ILE A 99 -16.00 5.27 2.27
N THR A 100 -16.47 4.17 2.82
CA THR A 100 -17.88 3.96 3.16
C THR A 100 -18.04 3.91 4.67
N ALA A 101 -18.84 4.84 5.20
CA ALA A 101 -19.22 4.84 6.62
C ALA A 101 -20.44 3.93 6.83
N TYR A 102 -20.28 2.89 7.61
CA TYR A 102 -21.36 2.05 8.12
C TYR A 102 -21.72 2.50 9.54
N ARG A 103 -23.02 2.62 9.80
CA ARG A 103 -23.54 2.88 11.15
C ARG A 103 -23.71 1.55 11.88
N GLY A 104 -22.91 1.30 12.92
CA GLY A 104 -23.21 0.30 13.95
C GLY A 104 -23.90 1.02 15.10
N ASP A 105 -25.13 0.63 15.46
CA ASP A 105 -25.99 1.28 16.47
C ASP A 105 -26.04 2.85 16.46
N GLU A 106 -26.73 3.48 17.41
CA GLU A 106 -26.80 4.96 17.49
C GLU A 106 -25.52 5.61 18.02
N SER A 107 -24.68 4.85 18.73
CA SER A 107 -23.49 5.27 19.49
C SER A 107 -22.15 4.94 18.82
N GLN A 108 -22.13 4.02 17.86
CA GLN A 108 -20.90 3.56 17.20
C GLN A 108 -20.84 3.90 15.70
N VAL A 109 -19.64 3.80 15.15
CA VAL A 109 -19.38 3.99 13.71
C VAL A 109 -18.30 3.02 13.23
N LEU A 110 -18.55 2.42 12.08
CA LEU A 110 -17.59 1.59 11.35
C LEU A 110 -17.25 2.29 10.04
N PHE A 111 -15.97 2.43 9.71
CA PHE A 111 -15.54 2.89 8.39
C PHE A 111 -14.82 1.76 7.68
N VAL A 112 -15.13 1.59 6.41
CA VAL A 112 -14.41 0.70 5.52
C VAL A 112 -13.83 1.54 4.39
N GLU A 113 -12.54 1.41 4.15
CA GLU A 113 -11.90 2.01 2.98
C GLU A 113 -11.42 0.90 2.05
N SER A 114 -11.80 1.00 0.79
CA SER A 114 -11.44 0.03 -0.24
C SER A 114 -10.28 0.54 -1.10
N PHE A 115 -9.34 -0.35 -1.34
CA PHE A 115 -8.10 -0.12 -2.07
C PHE A 115 -7.98 -1.10 -3.22
N LYS A 116 -7.14 -0.73 -4.18
CA LYS A 116 -6.65 -1.62 -5.23
C LYS A 116 -5.15 -1.48 -5.37
N SER A 117 -4.46 -2.59 -5.59
CA SER A 117 -3.05 -2.58 -5.97
C SER A 117 -2.76 -3.52 -7.12
N ASN A 118 -1.78 -3.16 -7.94
CA ASN A 118 -1.19 -4.00 -8.97
C ASN A 118 0.26 -4.41 -8.64
N VAL A 119 0.74 -4.09 -7.43
CA VAL A 119 2.06 -4.48 -6.91
C VAL A 119 1.87 -5.13 -5.55
N PHE A 120 2.37 -6.34 -5.41
CA PHE A 120 2.16 -7.17 -4.22
C PHE A 120 3.47 -7.42 -3.51
N VAL A 121 3.52 -7.23 -2.20
CA VAL A 121 4.70 -7.57 -1.39
C VAL A 121 4.77 -9.08 -1.18
N ILE A 122 5.96 -9.63 -1.39
CA ILE A 122 6.21 -11.06 -1.19
C ILE A 122 6.28 -11.33 0.30
N ALA A 123 5.28 -12.04 0.80
CA ALA A 123 5.31 -12.58 2.14
C ALA A 123 6.21 -13.82 2.22
N PRO A 124 6.78 -14.15 3.39
CA PRO A 124 7.67 -15.31 3.54
C PRO A 124 7.07 -16.61 3.01
N GLU A 125 5.78 -16.85 3.26
CA GLU A 125 5.04 -18.02 2.82
C GLU A 125 4.86 -18.13 1.29
N MET A 126 5.10 -17.05 0.54
CA MET A 126 4.94 -16.99 -0.92
C MET A 126 6.26 -17.23 -1.67
N GLY A 127 7.40 -17.19 -0.97
CA GLY A 127 8.72 -16.99 -1.59
C GLY A 127 9.11 -18.04 -2.64
N LEU A 128 8.68 -19.30 -2.48
CA LEU A 128 8.97 -20.37 -3.45
C LEU A 128 8.04 -20.37 -4.67
N ASN A 129 6.87 -19.72 -4.57
CA ASN A 129 5.88 -19.67 -5.65
C ASN A 129 6.07 -18.47 -6.58
N ILE A 130 6.81 -17.44 -6.16
CA ILE A 130 6.93 -16.17 -6.86
C ILE A 130 8.32 -16.01 -7.48
N TYR A 131 8.39 -16.16 -8.80
CA TYR A 131 9.57 -15.88 -9.63
C TYR A 131 9.11 -15.49 -11.05
N PRO A 132 9.93 -14.77 -11.83
CA PRO A 132 9.55 -14.31 -13.16
C PRO A 132 9.08 -15.46 -14.06
N GLY A 133 7.89 -15.32 -14.63
CA GLY A 133 7.27 -16.32 -15.52
C GLY A 133 6.61 -17.50 -14.80
N ALA A 134 6.56 -17.52 -13.46
CA ALA A 134 5.79 -18.52 -12.73
C ALA A 134 4.32 -18.46 -13.14
N ILE A 135 3.75 -19.60 -13.52
CA ILE A 135 2.32 -19.74 -13.84
C ILE A 135 1.59 -20.20 -12.58
N LEU A 136 0.59 -19.42 -12.17
CA LEU A 136 -0.10 -19.56 -10.90
C LEU A 136 -1.54 -20.00 -11.09
N ASP A 137 -2.02 -20.82 -10.16
CA ASP A 137 -3.40 -21.28 -10.11
C ASP A 137 -4.35 -20.10 -9.85
N GLY A 138 -5.29 -19.89 -10.76
CA GLY A 138 -6.32 -18.87 -10.64
C GLY A 138 -7.12 -18.98 -9.33
N ALA A 139 -7.36 -20.20 -8.84
CA ALA A 139 -8.09 -20.42 -7.58
C ALA A 139 -7.28 -20.04 -6.32
N SER A 140 -5.96 -19.83 -6.45
CA SER A 140 -5.09 -19.42 -5.33
C SER A 140 -5.06 -17.91 -5.09
N ILE A 141 -5.62 -17.14 -6.04
CA ILE A 141 -5.66 -15.68 -6.04
C ILE A 141 -7.09 -15.27 -6.35
N GLY A 142 -7.89 -15.15 -5.31
CA GLY A 142 -9.29 -14.73 -5.37
C GLY A 142 -9.60 -13.67 -4.33
N ALA A 143 -10.84 -13.19 -4.36
CA ALA A 143 -11.35 -12.15 -3.47
C ALA A 143 -11.09 -12.41 -1.96
N ASP A 144 -11.28 -13.65 -1.52
CA ASP A 144 -11.17 -14.04 -0.10
C ASP A 144 -9.82 -14.64 0.26
N VAL A 145 -9.01 -15.05 -0.72
CA VAL A 145 -7.75 -15.75 -0.53
C VAL A 145 -6.72 -15.24 -1.52
N PHE A 146 -5.74 -14.48 -1.02
CA PHE A 146 -4.57 -14.08 -1.78
C PHE A 146 -3.35 -14.89 -1.31
N ALA A 147 -3.22 -16.12 -1.82
CA ALA A 147 -2.15 -17.04 -1.46
C ALA A 147 -1.62 -17.73 -2.73
N PRO A 148 -0.86 -17.00 -3.59
CA PRO A 148 -0.36 -17.51 -4.86
C PRO A 148 0.30 -18.89 -4.75
N ARG A 149 -0.16 -19.83 -5.56
CA ARG A 149 0.43 -21.16 -5.71
C ARG A 149 0.70 -21.46 -7.17
N GLN A 150 1.80 -22.16 -7.45
CA GLN A 150 2.07 -22.67 -8.79
C GLN A 150 0.94 -23.57 -9.29
N LEU A 151 0.57 -23.39 -10.55
CA LEU A 151 -0.30 -24.33 -11.24
C LEU A 151 0.45 -25.66 -11.42
N GLN A 152 -0.19 -26.76 -11.04
CA GLN A 152 0.43 -28.09 -11.04
C GLN A 152 0.20 -28.80 -12.38
N ASN A 153 1.01 -29.82 -12.67
CA ASN A 153 0.86 -30.69 -13.85
C ASN A 153 0.97 -29.98 -15.22
N ILE A 154 1.68 -28.85 -15.28
CA ILE A 154 1.89 -28.07 -16.51
C ILE A 154 3.35 -28.03 -16.99
N SER A 155 4.27 -28.69 -16.27
CA SER A 155 5.72 -28.52 -16.45
C SER A 155 6.23 -28.79 -17.87
N ALA A 156 5.64 -29.75 -18.59
CA ALA A 156 6.06 -30.11 -19.95
C ALA A 156 5.58 -29.11 -21.02
N ASN A 157 4.69 -28.19 -20.64
CA ASN A 157 3.99 -27.28 -21.52
C ASN A 157 4.46 -25.82 -21.33
N ILE A 158 5.33 -25.56 -20.35
CA ILE A 158 5.96 -24.25 -20.14
C ILE A 158 7.06 -24.06 -21.18
N ARG A 159 7.06 -22.90 -21.85
CA ARG A 159 8.03 -22.56 -22.90
C ARG A 159 9.18 -21.69 -22.38
N PRO A 160 10.28 -21.56 -23.15
CA PRO A 160 11.31 -20.56 -22.89
C PRO A 160 10.74 -19.14 -22.84
N ILE A 161 11.34 -18.27 -22.04
CA ILE A 161 10.88 -16.89 -21.86
C ILE A 161 12.04 -15.91 -22.06
N ASN A 162 11.71 -14.73 -22.58
CA ASN A 162 12.62 -13.58 -22.60
C ASN A 162 12.41 -12.73 -21.36
N LEU A 163 13.51 -12.29 -20.77
CA LEU A 163 13.52 -11.46 -19.58
C LEU A 163 14.20 -10.12 -19.86
N SER A 164 13.49 -9.05 -19.50
CA SER A 164 14.02 -7.71 -19.38
C SER A 164 14.49 -7.46 -17.94
N THR A 165 15.78 -7.27 -17.73
CA THR A 165 16.33 -6.97 -16.41
C THR A 165 16.80 -5.51 -16.33
N SER A 166 16.37 -4.77 -15.31
CA SER A 166 16.64 -3.34 -15.16
C SER A 166 17.04 -2.97 -13.72
N MET A 167 17.70 -1.81 -13.55
CA MET A 167 18.09 -1.28 -12.23
C MET A 167 17.60 0.17 -12.09
N PRO A 168 17.25 0.64 -10.88
CA PRO A 168 16.70 1.98 -10.67
C PRO A 168 17.80 3.06 -10.65
N ILE A 169 18.62 3.10 -11.70
CA ILE A 169 19.72 4.03 -11.87
C ILE A 169 19.51 4.76 -13.20
N SER A 170 19.54 6.09 -13.15
CA SER A 170 19.39 6.91 -14.35
C SER A 170 20.45 6.56 -15.41
N GLY A 171 20.01 6.33 -16.65
CA GLY A 171 20.87 5.97 -17.76
C GLY A 171 21.43 4.54 -17.72
N ALA A 172 20.93 3.67 -16.84
CA ALA A 172 21.23 2.24 -16.92
C ALA A 172 20.53 1.59 -18.12
N LYS A 173 21.22 0.67 -18.79
CA LYS A 173 20.67 -0.12 -19.89
C LYS A 173 19.88 -1.31 -19.34
N VAL A 174 18.88 -1.76 -20.11
CA VAL A 174 18.10 -2.97 -19.82
C VAL A 174 18.79 -4.17 -20.47
N ALA A 175 18.99 -5.25 -19.71
CA ALA A 175 19.52 -6.50 -20.23
C ALA A 175 18.40 -7.42 -20.70
N GLN A 176 18.70 -8.19 -21.75
CA GLN A 176 17.82 -9.20 -22.32
C GLN A 176 18.43 -10.57 -22.07
N THR A 177 17.68 -11.46 -21.43
CA THR A 177 18.13 -12.82 -21.12
C THR A 177 17.08 -13.82 -21.58
N LEU A 178 17.48 -14.72 -22.49
CA LEU A 178 16.64 -15.87 -22.86
C LEU A 178 16.82 -16.97 -21.82
N MET A 179 15.71 -17.40 -21.22
CA MET A 179 15.70 -18.49 -20.26
C MET A 179 14.97 -19.70 -20.83
N ALA A 180 15.61 -20.87 -20.74
CA ALA A 180 15.02 -22.12 -21.21
C ALA A 180 13.71 -22.46 -20.49
N ARG A 181 13.61 -22.11 -19.20
CA ARG A 181 12.39 -22.28 -18.42
C ARG A 181 12.38 -21.39 -17.15
N PRO A 182 11.23 -20.83 -16.76
CA PRO A 182 11.03 -20.19 -15.44
C PRO A 182 11.38 -21.12 -14.26
N SER A 183 12.13 -20.62 -13.28
CA SER A 183 12.43 -21.33 -12.01
C SER A 183 12.57 -20.36 -10.83
N SER A 184 12.26 -20.84 -9.62
CA SER A 184 12.56 -20.16 -8.35
C SER A 184 14.01 -20.28 -7.92
N ASP A 185 14.84 -21.04 -8.64
CA ASP A 185 16.24 -21.25 -8.30
C ASP A 185 17.06 -19.95 -8.37
N ASN A 186 17.94 -19.74 -7.40
CA ASN A 186 18.84 -18.58 -7.40
C ASN A 186 19.73 -18.52 -8.66
N ALA A 187 20.01 -19.66 -9.29
CA ALA A 187 20.74 -19.71 -10.57
C ALA A 187 20.01 -18.97 -11.70
N PHE A 188 18.67 -19.00 -11.70
CA PHE A 188 17.84 -18.28 -12.66
C PHE A 188 18.12 -16.77 -12.60
N VAL A 189 18.07 -16.20 -11.39
CA VAL A 189 18.31 -14.77 -11.18
C VAL A 189 19.76 -14.37 -11.47
N ARG A 190 20.74 -15.23 -11.11
CA ARG A 190 22.15 -14.97 -11.39
C ARG A 190 22.46 -14.84 -12.89
N ASN A 191 21.80 -15.65 -13.73
CA ASN A 191 21.98 -15.55 -15.18
C ASN A 191 21.49 -14.20 -15.72
N ALA A 192 20.31 -13.74 -15.29
CA ALA A 192 19.79 -12.42 -15.64
C ALA A 192 20.72 -11.27 -15.17
N LEU A 193 21.30 -11.42 -13.97
CA LEU A 193 22.25 -10.44 -13.42
C LEU A 193 23.59 -10.42 -14.14
N LYS A 194 24.05 -11.55 -14.67
CA LYS A 194 25.28 -11.62 -15.46
C LYS A 194 25.17 -10.73 -16.70
N ASP A 195 24.06 -10.84 -17.41
CA ASP A 195 23.79 -10.03 -18.60
C ASP A 195 23.65 -8.54 -18.21
N LEU A 196 22.89 -8.24 -17.15
CA LEU A 196 22.75 -6.88 -16.62
C LEU A 196 24.10 -6.23 -16.27
N ASN A 197 24.97 -6.96 -15.58
CA ASN A 197 26.27 -6.45 -15.16
C ASN A 197 27.21 -6.24 -16.35
N SER A 198 27.15 -7.10 -17.37
CA SER A 198 27.98 -6.99 -18.57
C SER A 198 27.74 -5.69 -19.34
N ILE A 199 26.49 -5.22 -19.38
CA ILE A 199 26.10 -3.99 -20.09
C ILE A 199 26.10 -2.74 -19.20
N ASN A 200 26.21 -2.90 -17.88
CA ASN A 200 26.26 -1.83 -16.88
C ASN A 200 27.43 -2.03 -15.87
N PRO A 201 28.69 -2.11 -16.33
CA PRO A 201 29.83 -2.39 -15.46
C PRO A 201 29.97 -1.33 -14.36
N GLY A 202 30.16 -1.78 -13.11
CA GLY A 202 30.37 -0.91 -11.95
C GLY A 202 29.13 -0.16 -11.44
N LYS A 203 27.94 -0.44 -11.98
CA LYS A 203 26.68 0.22 -11.57
C LYS A 203 25.74 -0.70 -10.77
N THR A 204 25.99 -2.00 -10.74
CA THR A 204 25.17 -2.97 -9.98
C THR A 204 25.33 -2.75 -8.47
N GLY A 205 24.20 -2.67 -7.75
CA GLY A 205 24.19 -2.46 -6.29
C GLY A 205 24.15 -1.01 -5.80
N ALA A 206 24.09 -0.01 -6.69
CA ALA A 206 24.03 1.41 -6.29
C ALA A 206 22.62 1.90 -5.89
N ALA A 207 21.71 0.99 -5.54
CA ALA A 207 20.36 1.33 -5.12
C ALA A 207 20.34 1.97 -3.74
N ARG A 208 19.60 3.07 -3.60
CA ARG A 208 19.45 3.79 -2.33
C ARG A 208 18.30 3.21 -1.52
N LEU A 209 18.51 3.11 -0.22
CA LEU A 209 17.46 2.75 0.73
C LEU A 209 16.41 3.88 0.77
N GLN A 210 15.15 3.51 0.58
CA GLN A 210 13.99 4.37 0.70
C GLN A 210 13.19 3.95 1.94
N TYR A 211 12.42 4.87 2.51
CA TYR A 211 11.51 4.56 3.58
C TYR A 211 10.21 5.37 3.48
N GLU A 212 9.13 4.78 3.99
CA GLU A 212 7.80 5.35 4.14
C GLU A 212 7.36 5.11 5.58
N MET A 213 6.93 6.17 6.27
CA MET A 213 6.45 6.07 7.65
C MET A 213 5.04 6.64 7.76
N THR A 214 4.10 5.80 8.19
CA THR A 214 2.67 6.12 8.22
C THR A 214 2.11 5.86 9.62
N SER A 215 1.31 6.79 10.13
CA SER A 215 0.66 6.59 11.44
C SER A 215 -0.50 5.59 11.32
N PHE A 216 -0.63 4.67 12.28
CA PHE A 216 -1.72 3.67 12.31
C PHE A 216 -2.28 3.47 13.71
N SER A 217 -3.59 3.37 13.86
CA SER A 217 -4.27 3.10 15.15
C SER A 217 -4.94 1.73 15.16
N ASN A 218 -5.07 1.13 13.98
CA ASN A 218 -5.72 -0.13 13.74
C ASN A 218 -4.80 -1.00 12.88
N TYR A 219 -4.58 -2.24 13.31
CA TYR A 219 -3.68 -3.14 12.61
C TYR A 219 -4.15 -3.46 11.18
N ASP A 220 -5.46 -3.42 10.86
CA ASP A 220 -5.99 -3.60 9.50
C ASP A 220 -5.35 -2.65 8.48
N MET A 221 -4.85 -1.49 8.92
CA MET A 221 -4.10 -0.57 8.07
C MET A 221 -2.81 -1.18 7.49
N LEU A 222 -2.23 -2.18 8.15
CA LEU A 222 -1.02 -2.88 7.69
C LEU A 222 -1.24 -3.64 6.37
N LYS A 223 -2.50 -3.96 6.01
CA LYS A 223 -2.82 -4.56 4.70
C LYS A 223 -2.34 -3.69 3.54
N THR A 224 -2.31 -2.37 3.73
CA THR A 224 -1.76 -1.42 2.74
C THR A 224 -0.29 -1.65 2.41
N LEU A 225 0.48 -2.20 3.33
CA LEU A 225 1.90 -2.47 3.06
C LEU A 225 2.08 -3.61 2.08
N TYR A 226 1.13 -4.56 2.08
CA TYR A 226 1.18 -5.76 1.27
C TYR A 226 0.57 -5.58 -0.12
N GLY A 227 -0.42 -4.69 -0.26
CA GLY A 227 -1.13 -4.46 -1.52
C GLY A 227 -2.23 -5.48 -1.81
N TYR A 228 -2.60 -6.32 -0.84
CA TYR A 228 -3.67 -7.31 -0.96
C TYR A 228 -4.28 -7.62 0.41
N ASN A 229 -5.44 -8.29 0.41
CA ASN A 229 -6.12 -8.69 1.64
C ASN A 229 -5.35 -9.86 2.28
N LYS A 230 -4.45 -9.51 3.18
CA LYS A 230 -3.68 -10.47 3.96
C LYS A 230 -4.32 -10.62 5.34
N ASN A 231 -4.52 -11.87 5.78
CA ASN A 231 -4.73 -12.14 7.19
C ASN A 231 -3.51 -11.61 7.94
N LEU A 232 -3.71 -10.53 8.69
CA LEU A 232 -2.63 -9.93 9.43
C LEU A 232 -2.15 -10.94 10.44
N ASN A 233 -0.96 -11.46 10.13
CA ASN A 233 -0.32 -12.41 10.99
C ASN A 233 -0.12 -11.77 12.36
N LEU A 234 -0.11 -12.62 13.39
CA LEU A 234 0.36 -12.38 14.75
C LEU A 234 1.75 -11.69 14.84
N PHE A 235 2.40 -11.41 13.70
CA PHE A 235 3.70 -10.78 13.53
C PHE A 235 3.79 -9.34 14.05
N PHE A 236 2.72 -8.53 13.95
CA PHE A 236 2.76 -7.11 14.34
C PHE A 236 1.98 -6.77 15.60
N TYR A 237 1.23 -7.70 16.17
CA TYR A 237 0.48 -7.50 17.41
C TYR A 237 0.87 -8.56 18.43
N LYS A 238 1.23 -8.14 19.65
CA LYS A 238 1.39 -9.05 20.78
C LYS A 238 -0.01 -9.53 21.22
N ASN A 239 -0.12 -10.79 21.65
CA ASN A 239 -1.29 -11.23 22.41
C ASN A 239 -1.51 -10.25 23.57
N GLY A 240 -2.54 -9.40 23.46
CA GLY A 240 -2.78 -8.28 24.38
C GLY A 240 -3.31 -7.01 23.75
N GLY A 241 -3.32 -6.85 22.42
CA GLY A 241 -4.05 -5.75 21.76
C GLY A 241 -5.53 -5.73 22.19
N ALA A 242 -6.05 -4.56 22.52
CA ALA A 242 -7.47 -4.43 22.85
C ALA A 242 -8.28 -4.81 21.60
N THR A 243 -9.12 -5.85 21.74
CA THR A 243 -10.17 -6.10 20.76
C THR A 243 -11.32 -5.18 21.11
N VAL A 244 -11.37 -4.03 20.46
CA VAL A 244 -12.51 -3.13 20.58
C VAL A 244 -13.53 -3.58 19.55
N ASN A 245 -14.59 -4.25 20.01
CA ASN A 245 -15.72 -4.68 19.19
C ASN A 245 -15.35 -5.53 17.95
N GLY A 246 -14.37 -6.44 18.09
CA GLY A 246 -13.93 -7.34 17.02
C GLY A 246 -12.76 -6.83 16.16
N THR A 247 -12.32 -5.60 16.38
CA THR A 247 -11.19 -4.99 15.65
C THR A 247 -9.98 -4.83 16.55
N GLN A 248 -8.81 -5.20 16.05
CA GLN A 248 -7.55 -5.11 16.79
C GLN A 248 -6.95 -3.70 16.63
N THR A 249 -6.82 -2.98 17.73
CA THR A 249 -6.22 -1.65 17.78
C THR A 249 -4.95 -1.66 18.62
N ILE A 250 -4.08 -0.66 18.40
CA ILE A 250 -2.92 -0.45 19.28
C ILE A 250 -3.39 -0.09 20.69
N ASN A 251 -2.63 -0.49 21.70
CA ASN A 251 -2.90 -0.11 23.11
C ASN A 251 -2.20 1.20 23.51
N HIS A 252 -1.24 1.63 22.69
CA HIS A 252 -0.44 2.82 22.92
C HIS A 252 -1.11 4.07 22.33
N THR A 253 -0.74 5.25 22.83
CA THR A 253 -1.27 6.54 22.33
C THR A 253 -0.82 6.82 20.89
N THR A 254 0.40 6.41 20.56
CA THR A 254 1.02 6.62 19.25
C THR A 254 1.39 5.29 18.60
N GLY A 255 1.12 5.18 17.30
CA GLY A 255 1.50 4.05 16.47
C GLY A 255 1.94 4.49 15.09
N PHE A 256 3.10 4.00 14.65
CA PHE A 256 3.66 4.17 13.31
C PHE A 256 4.03 2.84 12.68
N VAL A 257 3.85 2.78 11.38
CA VAL A 257 4.35 1.73 10.51
C VAL A 257 5.47 2.32 9.68
N LEU A 258 6.61 1.66 9.65
CA LEU A 258 7.75 2.07 8.86
C LEU A 258 8.08 0.95 7.87
N LYS A 259 7.88 1.24 6.59
CA LYS A 259 8.33 0.40 5.49
C LYS A 259 9.65 0.98 4.99
N PHE A 260 10.70 0.18 4.96
CA PHE A 260 11.95 0.56 4.31
C PHE A 260 12.28 -0.46 3.23
N PHE A 261 12.78 0.01 2.10
CA PHE A 261 13.05 -0.86 0.97
C PHE A 261 14.17 -0.30 0.10
N GLN A 262 14.94 -1.20 -0.48
CA GLN A 262 15.98 -0.90 -1.43
C GLN A 262 15.75 -1.84 -2.62
N GLN A 263 15.28 -1.28 -3.72
CA GLN A 263 15.13 -2.00 -4.98
C GLN A 263 16.48 -2.05 -5.67
N ASN A 264 17.09 -3.23 -5.77
CA ASN A 264 18.37 -3.38 -6.45
C ASN A 264 18.18 -3.50 -7.97
N PHE A 265 17.19 -4.29 -8.39
CA PHE A 265 16.85 -4.51 -9.80
C PHE A 265 15.43 -5.09 -9.94
N THR A 266 14.88 -5.05 -11.16
CA THR A 266 13.68 -5.79 -11.55
C THR A 266 14.04 -6.83 -12.61
N VAL A 267 13.30 -7.93 -12.58
CA VAL A 267 13.29 -8.91 -13.67
C VAL A 267 11.86 -8.99 -14.17
N ASP A 268 11.66 -8.52 -15.38
CA ASP A 268 10.38 -8.41 -16.06
C ASP A 268 10.31 -9.48 -17.16
N VAL A 269 9.18 -10.18 -17.25
CA VAL A 269 8.91 -11.09 -18.37
C VAL A 269 8.48 -10.23 -19.54
N ASP A 270 9.12 -10.41 -20.69
CA ASP A 270 8.71 -9.70 -21.89
C ASP A 270 7.27 -10.06 -22.23
N VAL A 271 6.48 -9.04 -22.58
CA VAL A 271 5.06 -9.21 -22.90
C VAL A 271 4.94 -10.18 -24.08
N PRO A 272 4.28 -11.33 -23.89
CA PRO A 272 4.15 -12.30 -24.96
C PRO A 272 3.28 -11.72 -26.07
N SER A 273 3.66 -12.02 -27.32
CA SER A 273 2.93 -11.64 -28.52
C SER A 273 1.61 -12.40 -28.66
N ASP A 274 1.51 -13.61 -28.09
CA ASP A 274 0.29 -14.38 -27.94
C ASP A 274 0.29 -15.28 -26.70
N ASN A 275 -0.89 -15.80 -26.34
CA ASN A 275 -1.11 -16.58 -25.12
C ASN A 275 -0.43 -17.97 -25.10
N SER A 276 0.20 -18.40 -26.20
CA SER A 276 0.91 -19.68 -26.33
C SER A 276 2.42 -19.54 -26.18
N GLU A 277 2.95 -18.31 -26.19
CA GLU A 277 4.39 -18.03 -26.14
C GLU A 277 5.01 -18.41 -24.79
N LEU A 278 4.30 -18.15 -23.67
CA LEU A 278 4.74 -18.56 -22.33
C LEU A 278 4.36 -20.00 -21.99
N PHE A 279 3.24 -20.49 -22.53
CA PHE A 279 2.65 -21.77 -22.17
C PHE A 279 1.75 -22.33 -23.27
N ASP A 280 2.05 -23.54 -23.72
CA ASP A 280 1.28 -24.24 -24.75
C ASP A 280 0.43 -25.33 -24.13
N PRO A 281 -0.89 -25.13 -23.97
CA PRO A 281 -1.75 -26.08 -23.30
C PRO A 281 -2.14 -27.31 -24.14
N THR A 282 -1.54 -27.48 -25.33
CA THR A 282 -1.84 -28.63 -26.19
C THR A 282 -1.64 -29.95 -25.44
N GLY A 283 -2.68 -30.79 -25.47
CA GLY A 283 -2.68 -32.08 -24.78
C GLY A 283 -3.10 -32.03 -23.30
N LEU A 284 -3.40 -30.85 -22.75
CA LEU A 284 -3.88 -30.71 -21.38
C LEU A 284 -5.40 -30.48 -21.32
N ASP A 285 -6.05 -31.10 -20.33
CA ASP A 285 -7.40 -30.73 -19.91
C ASP A 285 -7.31 -29.52 -18.96
N LEU A 286 -7.16 -28.33 -19.53
CA LEU A 286 -7.03 -27.11 -18.74
C LEU A 286 -8.24 -26.87 -17.81
N PRO A 287 -9.51 -27.01 -18.22
CA PRO A 287 -10.64 -26.86 -17.31
C PRO A 287 -10.55 -27.75 -16.07
N ALA A 288 -10.09 -29.00 -16.20
CA ALA A 288 -9.87 -29.87 -15.05
C ALA A 288 -8.69 -29.41 -14.18
N ILE A 289 -7.57 -29.02 -14.80
CA ILE A 289 -6.35 -28.58 -14.10
C ILE A 289 -6.58 -27.26 -13.33
N THR A 290 -7.27 -26.31 -13.95
CA THR A 290 -7.50 -24.97 -13.38
C THR A 290 -8.82 -24.86 -12.62
N LYS A 291 -9.61 -25.94 -12.60
CA LYS A 291 -10.99 -25.97 -12.06
C LYS A 291 -11.86 -24.87 -12.67
N GLY A 292 -11.62 -24.57 -13.95
CA GLY A 292 -12.31 -23.54 -14.71
C GLY A 292 -11.88 -22.10 -14.44
N ASN A 293 -10.81 -21.86 -13.66
CA ASN A 293 -10.28 -20.51 -13.41
C ASN A 293 -9.15 -20.15 -14.39
N ASN A 294 -9.06 -18.89 -14.78
CA ASN A 294 -7.99 -18.40 -15.65
C ASN A 294 -6.67 -18.31 -14.85
N PRO A 295 -5.57 -18.92 -15.30
CA PRO A 295 -4.28 -18.79 -14.65
C PRO A 295 -3.72 -17.37 -14.71
N TYR A 296 -2.78 -17.11 -13.81
CA TYR A 296 -1.95 -15.90 -13.82
C TYR A 296 -0.51 -16.26 -14.17
N TYR A 297 0.26 -15.27 -14.60
CA TYR A 297 1.70 -15.38 -14.58
C TYR A 297 2.35 -14.20 -13.86
N VAL A 298 3.51 -14.45 -13.24
CA VAL A 298 4.32 -13.43 -12.59
C VAL A 298 5.06 -12.64 -13.68
N SER A 299 4.57 -11.45 -13.98
CA SER A 299 5.08 -10.60 -15.06
C SER A 299 6.31 -9.78 -14.66
N SER A 300 6.48 -9.52 -13.37
CA SER A 300 7.60 -8.74 -12.86
C SER A 300 7.92 -9.16 -11.44
N VAL A 301 9.21 -9.28 -11.12
CA VAL A 301 9.70 -9.45 -9.75
C VAL A 301 10.75 -8.38 -9.46
N THR A 302 10.54 -7.66 -8.37
CA THR A 302 11.49 -6.69 -7.82
C THR A 302 12.38 -7.39 -6.80
N TYR A 303 13.69 -7.27 -6.97
CA TYR A 303 14.69 -7.84 -6.07
C TYR A 303 15.41 -6.76 -5.29
N GLY A 304 15.72 -7.07 -4.04
CA GLY A 304 16.46 -6.19 -3.16
C GLY A 304 16.31 -6.56 -1.70
N ARG A 305 16.04 -5.56 -0.86
CA ARG A 305 15.68 -5.78 0.55
C ARG A 305 14.50 -4.90 0.93
N MET A 306 13.63 -5.43 1.77
CA MET A 306 12.53 -4.67 2.34
C MET A 306 12.27 -5.16 3.76
N GLY A 307 11.92 -4.21 4.61
CA GLY A 307 11.55 -4.44 5.98
C GLY A 307 10.33 -3.62 6.35
N ILE A 308 9.53 -4.17 7.26
CA ILE A 308 8.36 -3.52 7.82
C ILE A 308 8.53 -3.51 9.34
N MET A 309 8.39 -2.35 9.95
CA MET A 309 8.37 -2.18 11.40
C MET A 309 7.05 -1.59 11.87
N SER A 310 6.54 -2.09 12.98
CA SER A 310 5.53 -1.40 13.80
C SER A 310 6.23 -0.77 14.99
N ILE A 311 5.93 0.50 15.26
CA ILE A 311 6.48 1.31 16.35
C ILE A 311 5.28 1.79 17.17
N GLU A 312 5.16 1.33 18.40
CA GLU A 312 4.09 1.75 19.33
C GLU A 312 4.71 2.46 20.54
N SER A 313 4.16 3.59 20.96
CA SER A 313 4.73 4.39 22.05
C SER A 313 3.66 5.19 22.78
N ASN A 314 3.89 5.45 24.07
CA ASN A 314 3.06 6.37 24.86
C ASN A 314 3.47 7.84 24.73
N SER A 315 4.62 8.11 24.09
CA SER A 315 5.07 9.47 23.78
C SER A 315 4.20 10.14 22.72
N ASP A 316 4.29 11.47 22.62
CA ASP A 316 3.55 12.21 21.61
C ASP A 316 3.99 11.86 20.18
N SER A 317 3.02 11.88 19.27
CA SER A 317 3.18 11.46 17.88
C SER A 317 4.30 12.22 17.13
N ALA A 318 4.43 13.52 17.39
CA ALA A 318 5.44 14.36 16.73
C ALA A 318 6.85 14.02 17.21
N SER A 319 7.05 13.83 18.51
CA SER A 319 8.34 13.45 19.08
C SER A 319 8.78 12.06 18.62
N VAL A 320 7.85 11.09 18.57
CA VAL A 320 8.14 9.74 18.02
C VAL A 320 8.55 9.85 16.54
N TYR A 321 7.77 10.59 15.73
CA TYR A 321 8.08 10.80 14.32
C TYR A 321 9.47 11.42 14.13
N ASN A 322 9.77 12.49 14.87
CA ASN A 322 11.03 13.23 14.75
C ASN A 322 12.22 12.37 15.21
N ALA A 323 12.12 11.66 16.32
CA ALA A 323 13.19 10.80 16.82
C ALA A 323 13.52 9.68 15.82
N VAL A 324 12.50 8.99 15.29
CA VAL A 324 12.68 7.89 14.32
C VAL A 324 13.24 8.40 12.99
N THR A 325 12.67 9.47 12.43
CA THR A 325 13.15 10.04 11.15
C THR A 325 14.56 10.60 11.26
N LYS A 326 14.91 11.24 12.38
CA LYS A 326 16.29 11.69 12.66
C LYS A 326 17.25 10.50 12.71
N GLN A 327 16.90 9.41 13.38
CA GLN A 327 17.73 8.20 13.43
C GLN A 327 17.96 7.61 12.03
N ILE A 328 16.93 7.56 11.19
CA ILE A 328 17.07 7.12 9.79
C ILE A 328 17.96 8.10 8.99
N GLY A 329 17.77 9.40 9.18
CA GLY A 329 18.58 10.43 8.53
C GLY A 329 20.07 10.33 8.87
N ILE A 330 20.40 10.03 10.14
CA ILE A 330 21.78 9.75 10.59
C ILE A 330 22.33 8.52 9.84
N LEU A 331 21.55 7.43 9.78
CA LEU A 331 21.97 6.20 9.10
C LEU A 331 22.19 6.36 7.59
N GLN A 332 21.42 7.23 6.96
CA GLN A 332 21.55 7.54 5.53
C GLN A 332 22.60 8.61 5.24
N GLY A 333 23.27 9.16 6.25
CA GLY A 333 24.23 10.26 6.10
C GLY A 333 23.59 11.55 5.58
N LEU A 334 22.27 11.71 5.76
CA LEU A 334 21.51 12.90 5.34
C LEU A 334 21.56 14.02 6.38
N VAL A 335 21.93 13.68 7.61
CA VAL A 335 22.14 14.63 8.71
C VAL A 335 23.65 14.85 8.85
N GLY A 336 24.05 16.05 9.26
CA GLY A 336 25.47 16.46 9.30
C GLY A 336 26.38 15.44 10.00
N VAL A 337 27.61 15.32 9.51
CA VAL A 337 28.64 14.42 10.05
C VAL A 337 28.80 14.67 11.55
N GLY A 338 28.71 13.62 12.37
CA GLY A 338 28.79 13.71 13.83
C GLY A 338 27.45 13.95 14.55
N SER A 339 26.32 13.99 13.82
CA SER A 339 24.99 14.11 14.44
C SER A 339 24.61 12.83 15.19
N SER A 340 24.12 12.99 16.42
CA SER A 340 23.56 11.93 17.25
C SER A 340 22.13 12.26 17.67
N LEU A 341 21.44 11.27 18.22
CA LEU A 341 20.23 11.52 18.99
C LEU A 341 20.62 12.19 20.31
N THR A 342 19.77 13.09 20.78
CA THR A 342 19.78 13.57 22.17
C THR A 342 19.29 12.46 23.11
N ASP A 343 19.60 12.57 24.41
CA ASP A 343 19.14 11.60 25.41
C ASP A 343 17.61 11.45 25.42
N ALA A 344 16.88 12.56 25.23
CA ALA A 344 15.42 12.56 25.15
C ALA A 344 14.91 11.79 23.92
N GLU A 345 15.49 12.04 22.74
CA GLU A 345 15.14 11.31 21.51
C GLU A 345 15.51 9.83 21.59
N GLN A 346 16.66 9.51 22.20
CA GLN A 346 17.08 8.13 22.40
C GLN A 346 16.15 7.39 23.37
N ASN A 347 15.70 8.05 24.44
CA ASN A 347 14.73 7.48 25.38
C ASN A 347 13.36 7.24 24.72
N ILE A 348 12.92 8.09 23.78
CA ILE A 348 11.70 7.85 23.02
C ILE A 348 11.79 6.55 22.21
N ILE A 349 12.91 6.30 21.53
CA ILE A 349 13.11 5.06 20.76
C ILE A 349 13.24 3.85 21.70
N ASN A 350 14.02 3.98 22.78
CA ASN A 350 14.27 2.88 23.72
C ASN A 350 13.01 2.44 24.49
N SER A 351 12.06 3.35 24.71
CA SER A 351 10.80 3.06 25.42
C SER A 351 9.65 2.64 24.50
N ALA A 352 9.83 2.75 23.19
CA ALA A 352 8.84 2.30 22.21
C ALA A 352 8.86 0.78 22.08
N GLU A 353 7.68 0.18 21.88
CA GLU A 353 7.57 -1.21 21.47
C GLU A 353 7.73 -1.30 19.95
N ILE A 354 8.91 -1.74 19.52
CA ILE A 354 9.25 -1.88 18.10
C ILE A 354 9.29 -3.35 17.73
N ARG A 355 8.47 -3.74 16.74
CA ARG A 355 8.46 -5.08 16.13
C ARG A 355 8.82 -4.95 14.66
N TYR A 356 9.62 -5.89 14.18
CA TYR A 356 10.22 -5.82 12.85
C TYR A 356 10.16 -7.17 12.13
N ALA A 357 9.88 -7.14 10.83
CA ALA A 357 9.97 -8.28 9.92
C ALA A 357 10.69 -7.90 8.62
N ILE A 358 11.57 -8.80 8.14
CA ILE A 358 12.17 -8.75 6.79
C ILE A 358 11.27 -9.51 5.83
N THR A 359 10.98 -8.92 4.67
CA THR A 359 10.21 -9.58 3.61
C THR A 359 11.13 -10.25 2.58
N GLY A 360 10.84 -11.50 2.20
CA GLY A 360 11.54 -12.27 1.15
C GLY A 360 11.43 -13.80 1.32
N PRO A 361 11.78 -14.61 0.32
CA PRO A 361 11.89 -16.07 0.43
C PRO A 361 13.02 -16.38 1.42
N ASN A 362 12.77 -17.30 2.35
CA ASN A 362 13.65 -17.58 3.49
C ASN A 362 13.80 -16.41 4.47
N GLY A 363 12.91 -15.40 4.42
CA GLY A 363 12.69 -14.51 5.53
C GLY A 363 12.24 -15.36 6.70
N ASP A 364 13.18 -15.66 7.59
CA ASP A 364 12.99 -16.52 8.74
C ASP A 364 11.79 -16.00 9.53
N VAL A 365 10.63 -16.64 9.35
CA VAL A 365 9.38 -16.30 10.03
C VAL A 365 9.53 -16.48 11.55
N THR A 366 10.65 -17.06 11.99
CA THR A 366 11.07 -17.31 13.36
C THR A 366 11.86 -16.19 14.03
N SER A 367 12.34 -15.15 13.34
CA SER A 367 13.06 -14.05 14.01
C SER A 367 12.16 -12.83 14.26
N LEU A 368 11.11 -12.99 15.07
CA LEU A 368 10.53 -11.86 15.78
C LEU A 368 11.65 -11.22 16.61
N ARG A 369 12.18 -10.09 16.14
CA ARG A 369 13.10 -9.28 16.94
C ARG A 369 12.29 -8.14 17.52
N THR A 370 11.94 -8.27 18.80
CA THR A 370 11.54 -7.10 19.57
C THR A 370 12.76 -6.21 19.71
N ILE A 371 12.66 -5.00 19.20
CA ILE A 371 13.73 -4.01 19.26
C ILE A 371 13.46 -3.15 20.49
N ASN A 372 14.26 -3.34 21.53
CA ASN A 372 14.15 -2.59 22.79
C ASN A 372 15.25 -1.51 22.92
N SER A 373 15.87 -1.11 21.81
CA SER A 373 16.92 -0.10 21.83
C SER A 373 17.12 0.58 20.47
N ALA A 374 17.64 1.81 20.49
CA ALA A 374 18.10 2.50 19.30
C ALA A 374 19.17 1.69 18.54
N ALA A 375 20.04 0.94 19.24
CA ALA A 375 21.01 0.05 18.60
C ALA A 375 20.34 -1.09 17.82
N GLY A 376 19.29 -1.71 18.37
CA GLY A 376 18.51 -2.71 17.66
C GLY A 376 17.78 -2.15 16.44
N PHE A 377 17.33 -0.88 16.50
CA PHE A 377 16.75 -0.19 15.36
C PHE A 377 17.77 -0.02 14.23
N VAL A 378 18.99 0.41 14.55
CA VAL A 378 20.09 0.52 13.59
C VAL A 378 20.43 -0.83 12.97
N GLN A 379 20.50 -1.89 13.79
CA GLN A 379 20.78 -3.24 13.29
C GLN A 379 19.73 -3.69 12.28
N ALA A 380 18.44 -3.50 12.59
CA ALA A 380 17.35 -3.87 11.68
C ALA A 380 17.41 -3.13 10.33
N PHE A 381 17.88 -1.87 10.32
CA PHE A 381 18.07 -1.08 9.10
C PHE A 381 19.33 -1.47 8.29
N THR A 382 20.35 -2.03 8.94
CA THR A 382 21.66 -2.29 8.35
C THR A 382 21.90 -3.77 8.02
N GLU A 383 21.10 -4.69 8.58
CA GLU A 383 21.13 -6.11 8.24
C GLU A 383 20.91 -6.30 6.73
N SER A 384 21.75 -7.15 6.12
CA SER A 384 21.72 -7.46 4.68
C SER A 384 21.81 -6.24 3.74
N ALA A 385 22.50 -5.16 4.16
CA ALA A 385 22.63 -3.94 3.36
C ALA A 385 23.53 -4.08 2.13
N THR A 386 24.50 -5.01 2.16
CA THR A 386 25.52 -5.12 1.12
C THR A 386 25.02 -5.95 -0.05
N TYR A 387 24.94 -5.31 -1.23
CA TYR A 387 24.70 -5.99 -2.49
C TYR A 387 25.97 -6.67 -3.01
N SER A 388 25.82 -7.88 -3.57
CA SER A 388 26.83 -8.51 -4.43
C SER A 388 26.15 -9.39 -5.49
N MET A 389 26.89 -9.90 -6.48
CA MET A 389 26.31 -10.85 -7.46
C MET A 389 25.88 -12.18 -6.82
N ASP A 390 26.56 -12.61 -5.75
CA ASP A 390 26.22 -13.83 -5.01
C ASP A 390 25.10 -13.61 -3.99
N ALA A 391 24.95 -12.38 -3.50
CA ALA A 391 23.87 -11.94 -2.63
C ALA A 391 23.20 -10.66 -3.19
N PRO A 392 22.44 -10.78 -4.30
CA PRO A 392 21.91 -9.62 -5.01
C PRO A 392 20.65 -9.03 -4.36
N GLY A 393 20.18 -9.65 -3.28
CA GLY A 393 18.91 -9.37 -2.62
C GLY A 393 17.90 -10.48 -2.85
N VAL A 394 16.83 -10.44 -2.06
CA VAL A 394 15.69 -11.35 -2.14
C VAL A 394 14.59 -10.72 -3.01
N PRO A 395 13.67 -11.49 -3.60
CA PRO A 395 12.49 -10.90 -4.21
C PRO A 395 11.60 -10.29 -3.12
N ILE A 396 11.22 -9.03 -3.31
CA ILE A 396 10.53 -8.22 -2.30
C ILE A 396 9.11 -7.84 -2.73
N SER A 397 8.86 -7.68 -4.03
CA SER A 397 7.52 -7.45 -4.57
C SER A 397 7.38 -8.03 -5.97
N PHE A 398 6.15 -8.23 -6.42
CA PHE A 398 5.85 -8.78 -7.74
C PHE A 398 4.60 -8.15 -8.36
N ARG A 399 4.46 -8.34 -9.67
CA ARG A 399 3.25 -8.03 -10.44
C ARG A 399 2.73 -9.29 -11.12
N LEU A 400 1.43 -9.31 -11.38
CA LEU A 400 0.75 -10.41 -12.03
C LEU A 400 0.03 -9.92 -13.28
N ARG A 401 -0.04 -10.77 -14.30
CA ARG A 401 -0.88 -10.60 -15.48
C ARG A 401 -1.73 -11.84 -15.73
N TYR A 402 -2.91 -11.67 -16.28
CA TYR A 402 -3.78 -12.78 -16.67
C TYR A 402 -3.18 -13.53 -17.86
N LEU A 403 -2.94 -14.83 -17.75
CA LEU A 403 -2.27 -15.61 -18.79
C LEU A 403 -3.02 -15.56 -20.12
N GLY A 404 -4.36 -15.61 -20.09
CA GLY A 404 -5.17 -15.58 -21.30
C GLY A 404 -5.42 -14.21 -21.94
N SER A 405 -4.97 -13.10 -21.36
CA SER A 405 -5.24 -11.75 -21.92
C SER A 405 -4.09 -10.76 -21.80
N ASP A 406 -3.04 -11.12 -21.08
CA ASP A 406 -1.92 -10.24 -20.74
C ASP A 406 -2.32 -8.90 -20.07
N THR A 407 -3.44 -8.87 -19.36
CA THR A 407 -3.85 -7.66 -18.63
C THR A 407 -3.31 -7.68 -17.21
N ASP A 408 -2.96 -6.51 -16.67
CA ASP A 408 -2.50 -6.39 -15.28
C ASP A 408 -3.58 -6.86 -14.31
N VAL A 409 -3.14 -7.54 -13.26
CA VAL A 409 -3.98 -7.99 -12.16
C VAL A 409 -4.00 -6.90 -11.09
N GLU A 410 -5.21 -6.46 -10.72
CA GLU A 410 -5.43 -5.59 -9.57
C GLU A 410 -6.06 -6.40 -8.43
N ALA A 411 -5.43 -6.47 -7.26
CA ALA A 411 -6.04 -7.04 -6.07
C ALA A 411 -6.80 -5.96 -5.29
N PRO A 412 -8.12 -6.11 -5.09
CA PRO A 412 -8.87 -5.30 -4.15
C PRO A 412 -8.57 -5.74 -2.71
N PHE A 413 -8.58 -4.80 -1.78
CA PHE A 413 -8.54 -5.10 -0.35
C PHE A 413 -9.20 -3.98 0.44
N GLU A 414 -9.56 -4.27 1.69
CA GLU A 414 -10.27 -3.33 2.55
C GLU A 414 -9.57 -3.16 3.89
N ILE A 415 -9.65 -1.93 4.41
CA ILE A 415 -9.29 -1.61 5.78
C ILE A 415 -10.57 -1.35 6.55
N ASN A 416 -10.83 -2.16 7.57
CA ASN A 416 -11.92 -1.94 8.49
C ASN A 416 -11.39 -1.11 9.64
N TYR A 417 -11.81 0.15 9.74
CA TYR A 417 -11.30 0.99 10.81
C TYR A 417 -11.99 0.68 12.14
N GLY A 418 -13.28 0.36 12.20
CA GLY A 418 -14.05 0.28 13.46
C GLY A 418 -14.64 -1.10 13.82
N PRO A 419 -15.65 -1.18 14.71
CA PRO A 419 -16.47 -0.06 15.16
C PRO A 419 -15.91 0.68 16.39
N PHE A 420 -16.02 2.01 16.34
CA PHE A 420 -15.64 2.93 17.42
C PHE A 420 -16.84 3.65 18.00
N ASN A 421 -16.73 4.03 19.28
CA ASN A 421 -17.66 4.97 19.88
C ASN A 421 -17.53 6.34 19.19
N LYS A 422 -18.66 6.96 18.87
CA LYS A 422 -18.69 8.34 18.36
C LYS A 422 -18.13 9.28 19.42
N GLN A 423 -17.24 10.16 18.99
CA GLN A 423 -16.71 11.23 19.83
C GLN A 423 -17.63 12.45 19.75
N TYR A 424 -17.66 13.25 20.82
CA TYR A 424 -18.31 14.56 20.79
C TYR A 424 -17.31 15.60 20.30
N ALA A 425 -17.59 16.26 19.19
CA ALA A 425 -16.66 17.17 18.53
C ALA A 425 -17.23 18.58 18.46
N ARG A 426 -16.38 19.59 18.65
CA ARG A 426 -16.68 21.01 18.39
C ARG A 426 -15.46 21.75 17.88
N ILE A 427 -15.71 22.91 17.29
CA ILE A 427 -14.66 23.90 17.04
C ILE A 427 -14.37 24.67 18.34
N GLU A 428 -13.09 24.85 18.60
CA GLU A 428 -12.58 25.60 19.73
C GLU A 428 -11.56 26.65 19.27
N TYR A 429 -11.81 27.89 19.64
CA TYR A 429 -10.87 28.99 19.50
C TYR A 429 -9.98 28.98 20.74
N ARG A 430 -8.71 28.62 20.57
CA ARG A 430 -7.73 28.46 21.65
C ARG A 430 -6.60 29.48 21.50
N ASN A 431 -5.91 29.79 22.60
CA ASN A 431 -4.78 30.72 22.64
C ASN A 431 -5.15 32.10 22.06
N SER A 432 -6.29 32.62 22.48
CA SER A 432 -6.82 33.87 21.96
C SER A 432 -5.98 35.07 22.41
N VAL A 433 -5.64 35.96 21.48
CA VAL A 433 -4.83 37.17 21.73
C VAL A 433 -5.56 38.37 21.16
N SER A 434 -5.77 39.38 22.00
CA SER A 434 -6.26 40.69 21.58
C SER A 434 -5.09 41.66 21.42
N GLY A 435 -5.16 42.52 20.42
CA GLY A 435 -4.19 43.59 20.21
C GLY A 435 -4.82 44.84 19.64
N GLN A 436 -4.09 45.93 19.75
CA GLN A 436 -4.48 47.23 19.20
C GLN A 436 -3.25 47.89 18.56
N ASN A 437 -3.42 48.43 17.36
CA ASN A 437 -2.43 49.24 16.67
C ASN A 437 -3.08 50.53 16.17
N GLY A 438 -2.94 51.62 16.92
CA GLY A 438 -3.63 52.87 16.65
C GLY A 438 -5.15 52.69 16.73
N ALA A 439 -5.85 52.97 15.63
CA ALA A 439 -7.30 52.83 15.51
C ALA A 439 -7.77 51.42 15.08
N TYR A 440 -6.84 50.48 14.92
CA TYR A 440 -7.10 49.09 14.56
C TYR A 440 -7.10 48.21 15.81
N TYR A 441 -8.20 47.47 16.03
CA TYR A 441 -8.33 46.46 17.08
C TYR A 441 -8.48 45.11 16.43
N PHE A 442 -7.81 44.10 16.97
CA PHE A 442 -7.91 42.74 16.46
C PHE A 442 -7.95 41.71 17.58
N HIS A 443 -8.62 40.62 17.31
CA HIS A 443 -8.66 39.42 18.14
C HIS A 443 -8.32 38.22 17.27
N THR A 444 -7.28 37.48 17.68
CA THR A 444 -6.79 36.30 16.95
C THR A 444 -6.87 35.05 17.81
N ALA A 445 -7.02 33.87 17.21
CA ALA A 445 -6.87 32.60 17.92
C ALA A 445 -6.47 31.44 17.00
N ASN A 446 -6.10 30.33 17.61
CA ASN A 446 -5.94 29.05 16.94
C ASN A 446 -7.30 28.34 16.85
N ILE A 447 -7.71 28.02 15.62
CA ILE A 447 -8.95 27.33 15.34
C ILE A 447 -8.68 25.82 15.36
N THR A 448 -9.27 25.11 16.30
CA THR A 448 -9.05 23.68 16.50
C THR A 448 -10.34 22.89 16.53
N ILE A 449 -10.33 21.64 16.09
CA ILE A 449 -11.36 20.65 16.41
C ILE A 449 -10.89 19.87 17.63
N ALA A 450 -11.67 19.93 18.70
CA ALA A 450 -11.48 19.14 19.90
C ALA A 450 -12.55 18.04 19.97
N CYS A 451 -12.15 16.86 20.44
CA CYS A 451 -13.03 15.72 20.62
C CYS A 451 -13.06 15.30 22.09
N TYR A 452 -14.23 14.86 22.56
CA TYR A 452 -14.48 14.49 23.95
C TYR A 452 -15.19 13.13 24.02
N PRO A 453 -14.96 12.36 25.10
CA PRO A 453 -15.61 11.07 25.30
C PRO A 453 -17.09 11.23 25.68
N THR A 454 -17.47 12.37 26.27
CA THR A 454 -18.83 12.66 26.74
C THR A 454 -19.30 14.05 26.29
N LYS A 455 -20.61 14.25 26.31
CA LYS A 455 -21.26 15.53 25.93
C LYS A 455 -20.83 16.70 26.82
N ASP A 456 -20.47 16.44 28.07
CA ASP A 456 -20.18 17.47 29.07
C ASP A 456 -18.85 18.20 28.82
N CYS A 457 -17.98 17.65 27.94
CA CYS A 457 -16.72 18.25 27.53
C CYS A 457 -15.85 18.71 28.70
N VAL A 458 -15.64 17.81 29.68
CA VAL A 458 -14.83 18.10 30.87
C VAL A 458 -13.42 18.55 30.43
N PRO A 459 -12.93 19.75 30.82
CA PRO A 459 -11.60 20.21 30.44
C PRO A 459 -10.50 19.22 30.85
N GLY A 460 -9.52 18.97 29.97
CA GLY A 460 -8.44 18.01 30.21
C GLY A 460 -8.80 16.56 29.90
N THR A 461 -10.04 16.28 29.45
CA THR A 461 -10.49 14.95 29.02
C THR A 461 -10.58 14.81 27.50
N GLU A 462 -9.98 15.74 26.75
CA GLU A 462 -9.91 15.67 25.30
C GLU A 462 -9.32 14.34 24.83
N VAL A 463 -10.00 13.71 23.89
CA VAL A 463 -9.53 12.52 23.20
C VAL A 463 -9.06 12.92 21.81
N ALA A 464 -7.99 12.30 21.33
CA ALA A 464 -7.49 12.56 19.99
C ALA A 464 -8.61 12.29 18.96
N PRO A 465 -8.92 13.25 18.08
CA PRO A 465 -9.88 13.03 17.00
C PRO A 465 -9.45 11.81 16.18
N LEU A 466 -10.39 10.91 15.89
CA LEU A 466 -10.13 9.71 15.09
C LEU A 466 -9.57 10.08 13.71
N ASN A 467 -8.37 9.59 13.39
CA ASN A 467 -7.58 10.02 12.23
C ASN A 467 -8.16 9.63 10.86
N PHE A 468 -9.05 8.64 10.81
CA PHE A 468 -9.77 8.21 9.60
C PHE A 468 -11.11 8.93 9.40
N ILE A 469 -11.59 9.70 10.39
CA ILE A 469 -12.84 10.45 10.28
C ILE A 469 -12.59 11.83 9.65
N PRO A 470 -13.27 12.16 8.54
CA PRO A 470 -13.28 13.53 8.01
C PRO A 470 -14.22 14.41 8.86
N PHE A 471 -13.68 15.48 9.41
CA PHE A 471 -14.45 16.53 10.08
C PHE A 471 -14.74 17.64 9.08
N LYS A 472 -16.02 17.86 8.83
CA LYS A 472 -16.49 18.93 7.94
C LYS A 472 -16.71 20.20 8.76
N TRP A 473 -16.37 21.35 8.20
CA TRP A 473 -16.56 22.64 8.85
C TRP A 473 -16.89 23.70 7.80
N ASN A 474 -17.56 24.76 8.22
CA ASN A 474 -17.83 25.92 7.39
C ASN A 474 -17.12 27.14 7.96
N PHE A 475 -16.47 27.90 7.10
CA PHE A 475 -15.93 29.22 7.41
C PHE A 475 -16.90 30.27 6.89
N THR A 476 -17.18 31.28 7.70
CA THR A 476 -17.96 32.46 7.32
C THR A 476 -17.19 33.72 7.72
N SER A 477 -16.93 34.60 6.76
CA SER A 477 -16.42 35.94 7.01
C SER A 477 -17.52 36.96 6.75
N THR A 478 -17.76 37.85 7.70
CA THR A 478 -18.73 38.94 7.61
C THR A 478 -18.03 40.28 7.72
N VAL A 479 -18.22 41.15 6.73
CA VAL A 479 -17.67 42.51 6.71
C VAL A 479 -18.81 43.51 6.79
N SER A 480 -18.85 44.26 7.89
CA SER A 480 -19.82 45.33 8.13
C SER A 480 -19.13 46.68 8.04
N ARG A 481 -19.73 47.61 7.29
CA ARG A 481 -19.28 48.99 7.18
C ARG A 481 -20.36 49.94 7.67
N THR A 482 -19.98 50.91 8.48
CA THR A 482 -20.84 52.00 8.91
C THR A 482 -20.16 53.31 8.55
N SER A 483 -20.81 54.16 7.77
CA SER A 483 -20.27 55.44 7.32
C SER A 483 -21.29 56.53 7.57
N LYS A 484 -20.96 57.54 8.40
CA LYS A 484 -21.82 58.70 8.70
C LYS A 484 -23.27 58.36 9.09
N GLY A 485 -23.48 57.24 9.78
CA GLY A 485 -24.81 56.78 10.21
C GLY A 485 -25.50 55.81 9.25
N ASP A 486 -25.00 55.65 8.02
CA ASP A 486 -25.47 54.61 7.10
C ASP A 486 -24.79 53.28 7.41
N THR A 487 -25.59 52.23 7.53
CA THR A 487 -25.11 50.85 7.76
C THR A 487 -25.62 49.96 6.62
N PRO A 488 -24.91 49.92 5.47
CA PRO A 488 -25.24 48.99 4.38
C PRO A 488 -25.26 47.54 4.87
N ALA A 489 -25.98 46.69 4.12
CA ALA A 489 -26.00 45.26 4.38
C ALA A 489 -24.56 44.70 4.38
N PRO A 490 -24.22 43.84 5.35
CA PRO A 490 -22.87 43.30 5.46
C PRO A 490 -22.55 42.39 4.27
N PHE A 491 -21.29 42.41 3.85
CA PHE A 491 -20.78 41.46 2.87
C PHE A 491 -20.44 40.15 3.58
N VAL A 492 -20.95 39.03 3.05
CA VAL A 492 -20.74 37.70 3.64
C VAL A 492 -20.05 36.79 2.62
N HIS A 493 -18.94 36.19 3.01
CA HIS A 493 -18.26 35.15 2.25
C HIS A 493 -18.24 33.86 3.06
N SER A 494 -18.51 32.71 2.43
CA SER A 494 -18.43 31.42 3.11
C SER A 494 -17.87 30.33 2.21
N TYR A 495 -17.19 29.35 2.81
CA TYR A 495 -16.76 28.13 2.13
C TYR A 495 -16.70 26.96 3.11
N GLU A 496 -16.94 25.76 2.59
CA GLU A 496 -16.81 24.52 3.36
C GLU A 496 -15.39 23.94 3.25
N GLY A 497 -14.91 23.41 4.35
CA GLY A 497 -13.65 22.69 4.46
C GLY A 497 -13.84 21.29 5.04
N THR A 498 -12.83 20.46 4.86
CA THR A 498 -12.75 19.14 5.51
C THR A 498 -11.35 18.93 6.04
N SER A 499 -11.24 18.42 7.27
CA SER A 499 -9.96 18.16 7.93
C SER A 499 -9.94 16.77 8.57
N LYS A 500 -8.74 16.18 8.67
CA LYS A 500 -8.49 14.88 9.31
C LYS A 500 -7.31 15.00 10.27
N ASN A 501 -7.34 14.26 11.37
CA ASN A 501 -6.25 14.25 12.35
C ASN A 501 -5.09 13.34 11.93
N THR A 502 -4.42 13.68 10.84
CA THR A 502 -3.29 12.89 10.27
C THR A 502 -2.10 12.79 11.23
N LYS A 503 -1.91 13.82 12.06
CA LYS A 503 -0.84 13.92 13.06
C LYS A 503 -1.16 13.21 14.38
N LYS A 504 -2.42 12.79 14.59
CA LYS A 504 -2.91 12.17 15.84
C LYS A 504 -2.65 13.00 17.09
N ASN A 505 -2.73 14.31 16.95
CA ASN A 505 -2.62 15.20 18.10
C ASN A 505 -3.90 15.09 18.95
N SER A 506 -3.83 15.53 20.20
CA SER A 506 -5.00 15.63 21.08
C SER A 506 -6.09 16.56 20.53
N THR A 507 -5.73 17.49 19.65
CA THR A 507 -6.64 18.35 18.88
C THR A 507 -6.19 18.50 17.43
N LEU A 508 -7.14 18.76 16.54
CA LEU A 508 -6.89 18.98 15.12
C LEU A 508 -6.88 20.48 14.82
N LEU A 509 -5.70 21.05 14.57
CA LEU A 509 -5.56 22.46 14.18
C LEU A 509 -6.05 22.68 12.73
N ILE A 510 -7.00 23.59 12.54
CA ILE A 510 -7.51 24.04 11.23
C ILE A 510 -6.69 25.23 10.73
N ARG A 511 -6.55 26.25 11.58
CA ARG A 511 -5.80 27.50 11.32
C ARG A 511 -5.14 27.99 12.60
N SER A 512 -3.99 28.64 12.47
CA SER A 512 -3.28 29.28 13.58
C SER A 512 -3.32 30.79 13.45
N SER A 513 -3.51 31.48 14.56
CA SER A 513 -3.54 32.95 14.62
C SER A 513 -4.54 33.60 13.66
N GLU A 514 -5.70 32.97 13.48
CA GLU A 514 -6.79 33.44 12.63
C GLU A 514 -7.51 34.62 13.28
N TYR A 515 -7.95 35.60 12.50
CA TYR A 515 -8.63 36.80 13.01
C TYR A 515 -10.10 36.54 13.28
N GLN A 516 -10.47 36.28 14.53
CA GLN A 516 -11.90 36.18 14.89
C GLN A 516 -12.64 37.48 14.64
N HIS A 517 -11.98 38.59 14.95
CA HIS A 517 -12.57 39.90 14.92
C HIS A 517 -11.54 40.97 14.61
N GLN A 518 -11.89 41.90 13.72
CA GLN A 518 -11.10 43.10 13.45
C GLN A 518 -12.02 44.32 13.41
N GLN A 519 -11.59 45.42 14.01
CA GLN A 519 -12.26 46.72 13.86
C GLN A 519 -11.27 47.80 13.46
N ASN A 520 -11.64 48.58 12.45
CA ASN A 520 -10.96 49.82 12.08
C ASN A 520 -11.86 51.01 12.39
N PHE A 521 -11.33 51.98 13.14
CA PHE A 521 -12.00 53.25 13.41
C PHE A 521 -11.40 54.38 12.58
N SER A 522 -12.25 55.04 11.79
CA SER A 522 -12.02 56.36 11.20
C SER A 522 -12.91 57.38 11.94
N LYS A 523 -12.67 58.68 11.74
CA LYS A 523 -13.45 59.75 12.39
C LYS A 523 -14.96 59.64 12.10
N ASP A 524 -15.31 59.16 10.90
CA ASP A 524 -16.69 59.07 10.40
C ASP A 524 -17.09 57.65 9.95
N ASP A 525 -16.14 56.70 9.92
CA ASP A 525 -16.35 55.34 9.41
C ASP A 525 -15.93 54.27 10.43
N ARG A 526 -16.67 53.17 10.45
CA ARG A 526 -16.31 51.95 11.18
C ARG A 526 -16.39 50.77 10.24
N GLU A 527 -15.36 49.96 10.23
CA GLU A 527 -15.34 48.71 9.48
C GLU A 527 -15.04 47.55 10.44
N GLN A 528 -15.89 46.53 10.41
CA GLN A 528 -15.80 45.36 11.27
C GLN A 528 -15.71 44.09 10.42
N TYR A 529 -14.74 43.25 10.72
CA TYR A 529 -14.56 41.93 10.13
C TYR A 529 -14.78 40.88 11.22
N ASN A 530 -15.65 39.91 10.96
CA ASN A 530 -15.90 38.77 11.84
C ASN A 530 -15.64 37.47 11.07
N GLU A 531 -14.85 36.57 11.64
CA GLU A 531 -14.57 35.26 11.04
C GLU A 531 -14.99 34.13 11.98
N ASP A 532 -15.96 33.35 11.51
CA ASP A 532 -16.58 32.28 12.27
C ASP A 532 -16.37 30.93 11.62
N TYR A 533 -16.01 29.94 12.43
CA TYR A 533 -15.90 28.56 12.06
C TYR A 533 -16.96 27.75 12.78
N THR A 534 -17.76 26.99 12.03
CA THR A 534 -18.75 26.06 12.56
C THR A 534 -18.43 24.63 12.16
N LEU A 535 -18.55 23.70 13.10
CA LEU A 535 -18.47 22.28 12.76
C LEU A 535 -19.75 21.90 12.02
N LEU A 536 -19.63 21.19 10.91
CA LEU A 536 -20.78 20.66 10.18
C LEU A 536 -21.05 19.23 10.60
N SER A 537 -22.31 18.81 10.48
CA SER A 537 -22.72 17.45 10.76
C SER A 537 -21.98 16.43 9.88
N GLY A 538 -21.42 15.40 10.52
CA GLY A 538 -20.65 14.36 9.86
C GLY A 538 -21.06 12.96 10.31
N LYS A 539 -20.58 11.95 9.58
CA LYS A 539 -20.69 10.55 10.02
C LYS A 539 -19.51 10.28 10.96
N GLY A 540 -19.78 9.87 12.19
CA GLY A 540 -18.77 9.35 13.12
C GLY A 540 -18.45 10.23 14.34
N TYR A 541 -19.09 11.37 14.49
CA TYR A 541 -19.03 12.21 15.69
C TYR A 541 -20.41 12.81 15.99
N TYR A 542 -20.60 13.24 17.24
CA TYR A 542 -21.68 14.13 17.64
C TYR A 542 -21.19 15.57 17.56
N GLU A 543 -21.92 16.40 16.83
CA GLU A 543 -21.61 17.82 16.73
C GLU A 543 -22.02 18.54 18.03
N LEU A 544 -21.15 19.42 18.51
CA LEU A 544 -21.40 20.31 19.63
C LEU A 544 -21.16 21.77 19.21
N PRO A 545 -21.79 22.73 19.91
CA PRO A 545 -21.60 24.15 19.62
C PRO A 545 -20.13 24.59 19.73
N THR A 546 -19.73 25.51 18.87
CA THR A 546 -18.42 26.18 18.91
C THR A 546 -18.18 26.81 20.28
N LYS A 547 -16.93 26.76 20.77
CA LYS A 547 -16.51 27.36 22.04
C LYS A 547 -15.32 28.30 21.86
N TYR A 548 -15.34 29.42 22.58
CA TYR A 548 -14.28 30.41 22.61
C TYR A 548 -13.56 30.34 23.96
N PHE A 549 -12.22 30.29 23.96
CA PHE A 549 -11.37 30.20 25.16
C PHE A 549 -10.44 31.41 25.29
#